data_AF-A0A1S4ERN2-F1
#
_entry.id   AF-A0A1S4ERN2-F1
#
_cell.length_a   1.000
_cell.length_b   1.000
_cell.length_c   1.000
_cell.angle_alpha   90.00
_cell.angle_beta   90.00
_cell.angle_gamma   90.00
#
_symmetry.space_group_name_H-M   'P 1'
#
loop_
_entity.id
_entity.type
_entity.pdbx_description
1 polymer ?
#
loop_
_entity_poly.entity_id
_entity_poly.type
_entity_poly.pdbx_seq_one_letter_code
_entity_poly.pdbx_strand_id
1 'polypeptide(L)' 'MKTAVLPMTERKSDLVLKDSSQKKEEPYKVICYYTSWAYLRQAEGKYSPEDIDGSLCTHLVYAFADLDEQ' A
#
# COMPACT_ATOMS: atom_id res chain seq x y z
N MET A 1 25.62 12.94 30.06
CA MET A 1 24.29 12.52 29.58
C MET A 1 24.38 12.38 28.07
N LYS A 2 24.48 11.14 27.54
CA LYS A 2 24.44 10.90 26.10
C LYS A 2 23.08 10.26 25.80
N THR A 3 22.21 11.03 25.17
CA THR A 3 20.92 10.54 24.69
C THR A 3 21.18 9.58 23.53
N ALA A 4 20.82 8.31 23.70
CA ALA A 4 20.81 7.35 22.61
C ALA A 4 19.56 7.64 21.75
N VAL A 5 19.78 8.08 20.51
CA VAL A 5 18.73 8.15 19.50
C VAL A 5 18.69 6.79 18.81
N LEU A 6 17.70 5.96 19.15
CA LEU A 6 17.44 4.74 18.40
C LEU A 6 16.83 5.13 17.04
N PRO A 7 17.32 4.58 15.91
CA PRO A 7 16.71 4.82 14.61
C PRO A 7 15.29 4.23 14.62
N MET A 8 14.30 5.01 14.18
CA MET A 8 12.87 4.64 14.19
C MET A 8 12.51 3.51 13.20
N THR A 9 13.49 2.78 12.68
CA THR A 9 13.33 1.73 11.68
C THR A 9 13.20 0.31 12.26
N GLU A 10 13.43 0.09 13.56
CA GLU A 10 13.26 -1.24 14.15
C GLU A 10 11.78 -1.51 14.48
N ARG A 11 11.13 -2.36 13.66
CA ARG A 11 9.77 -2.84 13.91
C ARG A 11 9.87 -4.17 14.67
N LYS A 12 9.06 -4.36 15.72
CA LYS A 12 9.04 -5.53 16.64
C LYS A 12 9.03 -6.95 16.01
N SER A 13 8.91 -7.05 14.69
CA SER A 13 8.95 -8.29 13.91
C SER A 13 10.32 -8.99 13.90
N ASP A 14 11.41 -8.27 14.18
CA ASP A 14 12.77 -8.83 14.08
C ASP A 14 13.16 -9.80 15.22
N LEU A 15 12.28 -9.96 16.22
CA LEU A 15 12.47 -10.89 17.35
C LEU A 15 11.75 -12.25 17.15
N VAL A 16 11.14 -12.51 15.99
CA VAL A 16 10.40 -13.76 15.75
C VAL A 16 11.26 -14.80 15.03
N LEU A 17 11.68 -15.80 15.81
CA LEU A 17 11.97 -17.20 15.45
C LEU A 17 12.80 -17.47 14.18
N LYS A 18 14.05 -17.84 14.44
CA LYS A 18 15.01 -18.40 13.48
C LYS A 18 14.58 -19.82 13.08
N ASP A 19 13.62 -19.93 12.15
CA ASP A 19 13.30 -21.20 11.49
C ASP A 19 14.28 -21.44 10.33
N SER A 20 14.82 -22.65 10.26
CA SER A 20 15.87 -23.06 9.31
C SER A 20 15.34 -23.32 7.88
N SER A 21 14.09 -22.98 7.61
CA SER A 21 13.52 -22.99 6.27
C SER A 21 13.73 -21.61 5.66
N GLN A 22 14.51 -21.50 4.58
CA GLN A 22 14.66 -20.24 3.85
C GLN A 22 13.33 -19.85 3.21
N LYS A 23 12.48 -19.19 3.99
CA LYS A 23 11.28 -18.51 3.49
C LYS A 23 11.78 -17.26 2.80
N LYS A 24 11.64 -17.22 1.47
CA LYS A 24 11.89 -16.00 0.69
C LYS A 24 10.93 -14.95 1.24
N GLU A 25 11.46 -14.01 2.01
CA GLU A 25 10.71 -12.87 2.55
C GLU A 25 10.29 -12.01 1.35
N GLU A 26 9.08 -12.24 0.86
CA GLU A 26 8.48 -11.41 -0.18
C GLU A 26 8.16 -10.03 0.42
N PRO A 27 8.46 -8.93 -0.29
CA PRO A 27 8.21 -7.60 0.24
C PRO A 27 6.71 -7.41 0.52
N TYR A 28 6.41 -6.62 1.56
CA TYR A 28 5.03 -6.25 1.86
C TYR A 28 4.37 -5.58 0.64
N LYS A 29 3.13 -5.96 0.38
CA LYS A 29 2.33 -5.36 -0.68
C LYS A 29 1.56 -4.16 -0.14
N VAL A 30 1.60 -3.05 -0.88
CA VAL A 30 0.75 -1.88 -0.64
C VAL A 30 -0.25 -1.82 -1.78
N ILE A 31 -1.52 -2.06 -1.48
CA ILE A 31 -2.59 -2.17 -2.47
C ILE A 31 -3.39 -0.88 -2.45
N CYS A 32 -3.36 -0.15 -3.55
CA CYS A 32 -4.12 1.07 -3.73
C CYS A 32 -5.40 0.79 -4.51
N TYR A 33 -6.52 1.25 -4.00
CA TYR A 33 -7.81 1.16 -4.68
C TYR A 33 -8.10 2.49 -5.36
N TYR A 34 -8.24 2.47 -6.68
CA TYR A 34 -8.79 3.59 -7.42
C TYR A 34 -10.28 3.35 -7.64
N THR A 35 -11.11 4.28 -7.19
CA THR A 35 -12.56 4.22 -7.41
C THR A 35 -12.95 5.07 -8.61
N SER A 36 -13.55 4.48 -9.64
CA SER A 36 -13.87 5.15 -10.91
C SER A 36 -14.71 6.44 -10.74
N TRP A 37 -15.60 6.46 -9.76
CA TRP A 37 -16.47 7.59 -9.43
C TRP A 37 -15.71 8.83 -8.91
N ALA A 38 -14.45 8.68 -8.49
CA ALA A 38 -13.63 9.80 -8.02
C ALA A 38 -13.36 10.84 -9.13
N TYR A 39 -13.38 10.41 -10.38
CA TYR A 39 -13.25 11.30 -11.55
C TYR A 39 -14.41 12.30 -11.67
N LEU A 40 -15.59 11.98 -11.13
CA LEU A 40 -16.80 12.80 -11.22
C LEU A 40 -16.92 13.86 -10.11
N ARG A 41 -16.04 13.81 -9.12
CA ARG A 41 -16.02 14.81 -8.05
C ARG A 41 -15.63 16.19 -8.59
N GLN A 42 -16.05 17.23 -7.88
CA GLN A 42 -15.86 18.62 -8.29
C GLN A 42 -14.66 19.26 -7.59
N ALA A 43 -14.10 20.28 -8.23
CA ALA A 43 -12.96 21.06 -7.72
C ALA A 43 -11.81 20.13 -7.27
N GLU A 44 -11.18 20.46 -6.14
CA GLU A 44 -10.05 19.72 -5.55
C GLU A 44 -10.38 18.26 -5.17
N GLY A 45 -11.66 17.87 -5.19
CA GLY A 45 -12.07 16.49 -4.95
C GLY A 45 -11.95 15.59 -6.17
N LYS A 46 -11.80 16.16 -7.38
CA LYS A 46 -11.63 15.40 -8.63
C LYS A 46 -10.31 14.64 -8.57
N TYR A 47 -10.36 13.35 -8.90
CA TYR A 47 -9.18 12.50 -8.86
C TYR A 47 -9.21 11.51 -10.03
N SER A 48 -8.18 11.53 -10.86
CA SER A 48 -8.00 10.64 -12.01
C SER A 48 -6.85 9.66 -11.76
N PRO A 49 -6.70 8.60 -12.59
CA PRO A 49 -5.61 7.64 -12.43
C PRO A 49 -4.22 8.28 -12.51
N GLU A 50 -4.08 9.38 -13.23
CA GLU A 50 -2.84 10.14 -13.38
C GLU A 50 -2.41 10.86 -12.09
N ASP A 51 -3.35 11.09 -11.16
CA ASP A 51 -3.08 11.71 -9.86
C ASP A 51 -2.50 10.73 -8.82
N ILE A 52 -2.32 9.45 -9.19
CA ILE A 52 -1.78 8.40 -8.32
C ILE A 52 -0.26 8.41 -8.36
N ASP A 53 0.37 8.64 -7.20
CA ASP A 53 1.81 8.44 -7.05
C ASP A 53 2.16 6.95 -7.03
N GLY A 54 2.70 6.47 -8.15
CA GLY A 54 3.09 5.07 -8.34
C GLY A 54 4.22 4.59 -7.40
N SER A 55 4.93 5.48 -6.70
CA SER A 55 5.95 5.10 -5.73
C SER A 55 5.35 4.63 -4.39
N LEU A 56 4.09 4.96 -4.11
CA LEU A 56 3.42 4.64 -2.85
C LEU A 56 2.76 3.25 -2.85
N CYS A 57 2.48 2.70 -4.04
CA CYS A 57 1.68 1.49 -4.22
C CYS A 57 2.49 0.40 -4.94
N THR A 58 2.35 -0.86 -4.53
CA THR A 58 2.91 -1.98 -5.29
C THR A 58 1.90 -2.60 -6.25
N HIS A 59 0.61 -2.46 -5.96
CA HIS A 59 -0.49 -2.93 -6.80
C HIS A 59 -1.61 -1.89 -6.84
N LEU A 60 -2.25 -1.77 -8.01
CA LEU A 60 -3.42 -0.92 -8.20
C LEU A 60 -4.64 -1.78 -8.51
N VAL A 61 -5.75 -1.52 -7.82
CA VAL A 61 -7.05 -2.15 -8.07
C VAL A 61 -7.99 -1.09 -8.63
N TYR A 62 -8.48 -1.31 -9.85
CA TYR A 62 -9.53 -0.48 -10.44
C TYR A 62 -10.90 -0.97 -9.94
N ALA A 63 -11.56 -0.18 -9.11
CA ALA A 63 -12.78 -0.55 -8.42
C ALA A 63 -13.97 0.34 -8.85
N PHE A 64 -15.17 -0.19 -9.07
CA PHE A 64 -15.59 -1.60 -9.02
C PHE A 64 -15.99 -2.08 -10.41
N ALA A 65 -15.98 -3.40 -10.59
CA ALA A 65 -16.66 -4.06 -11.70
C ALA A 65 -17.95 -4.68 -11.16
N ASP A 66 -19.03 -4.54 -11.92
CA ASP A 66 -20.33 -5.13 -11.61
C ASP A 66 -20.59 -6.30 -12.58
N LEU A 67 -21.38 -7.28 -12.13
CA LEU A 67 -21.85 -8.39 -12.96
C LEU A 67 -23.29 -8.09 -13.39
N ASP A 68 -23.57 -8.17 -14.67
CA ASP A 68 -24.91 -7.92 -15.22
C ASP A 68 -25.79 -9.19 -15.16
N GLU A 69 -27.09 -9.00 -14.91
CA GLU A 69 -28.10 -10.05 -14.94
C GLU A 69 -28.64 -10.19 -16.38
N GLN A 70 -27.94 -10.96 -17.22
CA GLN A 70 -28.39 -11.23 -18.60
C GLN A 70 -29.72 -11.96 -18.68
#